data_AF-A0A2T1HRD9-F1
#
_entry.id   AF-A0A2T1HRD9-F1
#
_cell.length_a   1.000
_cell.length_b   1.000
_cell.length_c   1.000
_cell.angle_alpha   90.00
_cell.angle_beta   90.00
_cell.angle_gamma   90.00
#
_symmetry.space_group_name_H-M   'P 1'
#
loop_
_entity.id
_entity.type
_entity.pdbx_description
1 polymer ?
#
loop_
_entity_poly.entity_id
_entity_poly.type
_entity_poly.pdbx_seq_one_letter_code
_entity_poly.pdbx_strand_id
1 'polypeptide(L)'
;MQETKHAPDGGGLGVLAHSKAPGDALRIFAGRHGLVDPASLSEMAGEMLFGPPAVRRQLATAIGLGVLAKALPLFLTREARTALEGEYGAFALSFALSRASDAPTFRDVGLSPAQALATGEACLAKFLHEREPSALAWFDLVCAKGGSALLTPLRHGAQVVELAWRSWRDQQGPASIPAASARA
;
A
#
# COMPACT_ATOMS: atom_id res chain seq x y z
N MET A 1 16.82 -48.76 -31.61
CA MET A 1 16.06 -47.51 -31.37
C MET A 1 15.39 -47.63 -30.02
N GLN A 2 15.94 -46.98 -29.00
CA GLN A 2 15.36 -46.92 -27.66
C GLN A 2 14.88 -45.49 -27.44
N GLU A 3 13.57 -45.31 -27.26
CA GLU A 3 12.97 -44.04 -26.85
C GLU A 3 13.05 -43.93 -25.33
N THR A 4 13.92 -43.07 -24.83
CA THR A 4 13.94 -42.68 -23.41
C THR A 4 12.89 -41.61 -23.16
N LYS A 5 11.79 -42.01 -22.51
CA LYS A 5 10.80 -41.12 -21.88
C LYS A 5 11.49 -40.28 -20.79
N HIS A 6 11.62 -38.97 -21.02
CA HIS A 6 11.87 -38.02 -19.95
C HIS A 6 10.54 -37.62 -19.30
N ALA A 7 10.38 -37.99 -18.02
CA ALA A 7 9.38 -37.40 -17.15
C ALA A 7 9.83 -35.98 -16.76
N PRO A 8 8.92 -34.98 -16.67
CA PRO A 8 9.29 -33.67 -16.18
C PRO A 8 9.59 -33.73 -14.68
N ASP A 9 10.76 -33.24 -14.29
CA ASP A 9 11.19 -33.10 -12.91
C ASP A 9 10.19 -32.25 -12.11
N GLY A 10 9.41 -32.91 -11.25
CA GLY A 10 8.57 -32.32 -10.22
C GLY A 10 9.37 -31.71 -9.06
N GLY A 11 10.49 -31.03 -9.35
CA GLY A 11 11.46 -30.52 -8.37
C GLY A 11 11.14 -29.15 -7.76
N GLY A 12 9.92 -28.64 -7.86
CA GLY A 12 9.58 -27.28 -7.45
C GLY A 12 9.09 -27.13 -6.00
N LEU A 13 8.56 -28.17 -5.37
CA LEU A 13 7.86 -28.03 -4.07
C LEU A 13 8.73 -28.36 -2.85
N GLY A 14 9.86 -29.05 -3.03
CA GLY A 14 10.75 -29.46 -1.92
C GLY A 14 11.59 -28.34 -1.31
N VAL A 15 11.80 -27.22 -2.01
CA VAL A 15 12.68 -26.13 -1.55
C VAL A 15 12.01 -25.24 -0.49
N LEU A 16 10.67 -25.21 -0.43
CA LEU A 16 9.94 -24.40 0.56
C LEU A 16 9.86 -25.05 1.95
N ALA A 17 10.06 -26.37 2.04
CA ALA A 17 9.91 -27.12 3.30
C ALA A 17 11.16 -27.13 4.20
N HIS A 18 12.31 -26.61 3.72
CA HIS A 18 13.59 -26.66 4.43
C HIS A 18 14.18 -25.30 4.80
N SER A 19 13.50 -24.19 4.47
CA SER A 19 13.96 -22.88 4.90
C SER A 19 13.55 -22.61 6.36
N LYS A 20 14.55 -22.43 7.24
CA LYS A 20 14.36 -22.02 8.64
C LYS A 20 14.18 -20.51 8.82
N ALA A 21 14.25 -19.72 7.76
CA ALA A 21 14.13 -18.26 7.82
C ALA A 21 12.93 -17.79 6.96
N PRO A 22 11.93 -17.08 7.53
CA PRO A 22 10.79 -16.57 6.78
C PRO A 22 11.19 -15.69 5.57
N GLY A 23 12.37 -15.05 5.60
CA GLY A 23 12.89 -14.28 4.47
C GLY A 23 13.24 -15.11 3.23
N ASP A 24 13.69 -16.36 3.39
CA ASP A 24 14.10 -17.21 2.28
C ASP A 24 12.91 -17.70 1.46
N ALA A 25 11.77 -17.98 2.11
CA ALA A 25 10.54 -18.37 1.41
C ALA A 25 10.01 -17.24 0.52
N LEU A 26 10.06 -16.00 1.02
CA LEU A 26 9.62 -14.81 0.29
C LEU A 26 10.54 -14.51 -0.88
N ARG A 27 11.86 -14.68 -0.71
CA ARG A 27 12.86 -14.56 -1.79
C ARG A 27 12.68 -15.62 -2.89
N ILE A 28 12.45 -16.88 -2.51
CA ILE A 28 12.18 -17.97 -3.47
C ILE A 28 10.89 -17.69 -4.25
N PHE A 29 9.83 -17.25 -3.55
CA PHE A 29 8.59 -16.83 -4.19
C PHE A 29 8.84 -15.69 -5.19
N ALA A 30 9.59 -14.67 -4.77
CA ALA A 30 9.92 -13.52 -5.63
C ALA A 30 10.58 -13.97 -6.95
N GLY A 31 11.63 -14.79 -6.85
CA GLY A 31 12.36 -15.31 -8.02
C GLY A 31 11.49 -16.13 -8.97
N ARG A 32 10.50 -16.88 -8.45
CA ARG A 32 9.58 -17.68 -9.29
C ARG A 32 8.55 -16.85 -10.05
N HIS A 33 8.20 -15.69 -9.50
CA HIS A 33 7.18 -14.81 -10.07
C HIS A 33 7.77 -13.60 -10.81
N GLY A 34 9.10 -13.57 -11.00
CA GLY A 34 9.79 -12.44 -11.63
C GLY A 34 9.70 -11.16 -10.80
N LEU A 35 9.46 -11.28 -9.50
CA LEU A 35 9.41 -10.15 -8.57
C LEU A 35 10.81 -9.88 -8.03
N VAL A 36 11.07 -8.61 -7.72
CA VAL A 36 12.30 -8.18 -7.05
C VAL A 36 12.32 -8.72 -5.61
N ASP A 37 13.50 -9.08 -5.10
CA ASP A 37 13.67 -9.51 -3.71
C ASP A 37 13.19 -8.40 -2.75
N PRO A 38 12.25 -8.66 -1.84
CA PRO A 38 11.77 -7.69 -0.86
C PRO A 38 12.87 -7.02 -0.05
N ALA A 39 13.99 -7.71 0.20
CA ALA A 39 15.13 -7.15 0.93
C ALA A 39 15.87 -6.06 0.14
N SER A 40 15.65 -5.97 -1.17
CA SER A 40 16.23 -4.93 -2.03
C SER A 40 15.32 -3.72 -2.23
N LEU A 41 14.11 -3.75 -1.68
CA LEU A 41 13.21 -2.59 -1.73
C LEU A 41 13.67 -1.51 -0.76
N SER A 42 13.31 -0.26 -1.04
CA SER A 42 13.48 0.82 -0.06
C SER A 42 12.71 0.50 1.22
N GLU A 43 13.21 0.99 2.36
CA GLU A 43 12.57 0.82 3.68
C GLU A 43 11.09 1.22 3.63
N MET A 44 10.79 2.38 3.03
CA MET A 44 9.43 2.89 2.85
C MET A 44 8.55 1.94 2.02
N ALA A 45 9.02 1.49 0.86
CA ALA A 45 8.26 0.57 0.03
C ALA A 45 8.03 -0.78 0.74
N GLY A 46 9.06 -1.28 1.42
CA GLY A 46 8.99 -2.50 2.23
C GLY A 46 7.94 -2.39 3.35
N GLU A 47 7.96 -1.31 4.14
CA GLU A 47 6.98 -1.10 5.21
C GLU A 47 5.56 -0.90 4.64
N MET A 48 5.40 -0.18 3.52
CA MET A 48 4.10 0.02 2.87
C MET A 48 3.50 -1.29 2.34
N LEU A 49 4.33 -2.17 1.76
CA LEU A 49 3.89 -3.43 1.16
C LEU A 49 3.70 -4.54 2.19
N PHE A 50 4.69 -4.73 3.05
CA PHE A 50 4.78 -5.89 3.95
C PHE A 50 4.45 -5.56 5.41
N GLY A 51 4.13 -4.30 5.72
CA GLY A 51 3.56 -3.92 7.00
C GLY A 51 2.16 -4.53 7.24
N PRO A 52 1.60 -4.35 8.44
CA PRO A 52 0.29 -4.93 8.77
C PRO A 52 -0.80 -4.50 7.77
N PRO A 53 -1.59 -5.44 7.21
CA PRO A 53 -2.61 -5.11 6.20
C PRO A 53 -3.62 -4.04 6.66
N ALA A 54 -3.97 -4.05 7.95
CA ALA A 54 -4.85 -3.06 8.55
C ALA A 54 -4.27 -1.63 8.48
N VAL A 55 -2.96 -1.50 8.73
CA VAL A 55 -2.23 -0.23 8.66
C VAL A 55 -2.20 0.28 7.22
N ARG A 56 -1.84 -0.57 6.25
CA ARG A 56 -1.84 -0.20 4.84
C ARG A 56 -3.22 0.27 4.37
N ARG A 57 -4.29 -0.45 4.76
CA ARG A 57 -5.67 -0.04 4.42
C ARG A 57 -6.03 1.30 5.07
N GLN A 58 -5.68 1.53 6.34
CA GLN A 58 -5.91 2.81 7.00
C GLN A 58 -5.16 3.96 6.30
N LEU A 59 -3.91 3.74 5.91
CA LEU A 59 -3.12 4.71 5.17
C LEU A 59 -3.74 5.02 3.80
N ALA A 60 -4.11 3.98 3.04
CA ALA A 60 -4.80 4.15 1.76
C ALA A 60 -6.10 4.95 1.95
N THR A 61 -6.95 4.57 2.91
CA THR A 61 -8.17 5.32 3.21
C THR A 61 -7.89 6.78 3.57
N ALA A 62 -6.87 7.07 4.37
CA ALA A 62 -6.46 8.44 4.72
C ALA A 62 -6.04 9.26 3.48
N ILE A 63 -5.25 8.66 2.59
CA ILE A 63 -4.81 9.29 1.34
C ILE A 63 -6.01 9.56 0.44
N GLY A 64 -6.88 8.57 0.24
CA GLY A 64 -8.07 8.71 -0.60
C GLY A 64 -9.04 9.75 -0.05
N LEU A 65 -9.28 9.76 1.27
CA LEU A 65 -10.05 10.82 1.91
C LEU A 65 -9.38 12.18 1.71
N GLY A 66 -8.08 12.32 1.92
CA GLY A 66 -7.36 13.58 1.71
C GLY A 66 -7.49 14.11 0.29
N VAL A 67 -7.48 13.24 -0.72
CA VAL A 67 -7.72 13.61 -2.12
C VAL A 67 -9.17 14.04 -2.35
N LEU A 68 -10.13 13.41 -1.68
CA LEU A 68 -11.56 13.71 -1.81
C LEU A 68 -12.07 14.81 -0.85
N ALA A 69 -11.21 15.30 0.06
CA ALA A 69 -11.62 16.10 1.21
C ALA A 69 -11.90 17.58 0.96
N LYS A 70 -11.75 18.09 -0.26
CA LYS A 70 -11.98 19.53 -0.54
C LYS A 70 -13.34 20.03 -0.04
N ALA A 71 -14.37 19.18 -0.16
CA ALA A 71 -15.72 19.51 0.26
C ALA A 71 -16.02 19.15 1.73
N LEU A 72 -15.22 18.29 2.37
CA LEU A 72 -15.48 17.77 3.73
C LEU A 72 -15.72 18.89 4.76
N PRO A 73 -14.88 19.94 4.86
CA PRO A 73 -15.06 21.00 5.86
C PRO A 73 -16.36 21.80 5.73
N LEU A 74 -16.94 21.88 4.53
CA LEU A 74 -18.15 22.69 4.27
C LEU A 74 -19.43 22.01 4.77
N PHE A 75 -19.38 20.69 5.00
CA PHE A 75 -20.54 19.89 5.42
C PHE A 75 -20.30 19.17 6.76
N LEU A 76 -19.16 19.43 7.43
CA LEU A 76 -18.79 18.76 8.68
C LEU A 76 -19.49 19.40 9.90
N THR A 77 -20.67 18.90 10.26
CA THR A 77 -21.18 19.14 11.62
C THR A 77 -20.40 18.31 12.64
N ARG A 78 -20.58 18.58 13.94
CA ARG A 78 -19.95 17.78 15.00
C ARG A 78 -20.41 16.33 14.96
N GLU A 79 -21.67 16.09 14.66
CA GLU A 79 -22.27 14.75 14.55
C GLU A 79 -21.73 14.02 13.32
N ALA A 80 -21.67 14.70 12.17
CA ALA A 80 -21.09 14.15 10.94
C ALA A 80 -19.61 13.79 11.15
N ARG A 81 -18.86 14.64 11.88
CA ARG A 81 -17.48 14.35 12.24
C ARG A 81 -17.36 13.05 13.05
N THR A 82 -18.12 12.91 14.14
CA THR A 82 -18.06 11.71 14.99
C THR A 82 -18.44 10.45 14.20
N ALA A 83 -19.46 10.53 13.33
CA ALA A 83 -19.84 9.42 12.47
C ALA A 83 -18.70 9.02 11.51
N LEU A 84 -18.06 10.01 10.87
CA LEU A 84 -16.92 9.77 9.99
C LEU A 84 -15.69 9.25 10.75
N GLU A 85 -15.43 9.71 11.98
CA GLU A 85 -14.34 9.17 12.82
C GLU A 85 -14.59 7.69 13.15
N GLY A 86 -15.84 7.29 13.39
CA GLY A 86 -16.21 5.90 13.61
C GLY A 86 -16.10 5.04 12.35
N GLU A 87 -16.42 5.59 11.18
CA GLU A 87 -16.43 4.86 9.90
C GLU A 87 -15.02 4.72 9.29
N TYR A 88 -14.21 5.78 9.34
CA TYR A 88 -12.91 5.86 8.67
C TYR A 88 -11.71 5.79 9.62
N GLY A 89 -11.93 6.03 10.91
CA GLY A 89 -10.89 6.18 11.92
C GLY A 89 -10.44 7.63 12.09
N ALA A 90 -10.09 8.00 13.34
CA ALA A 90 -9.71 9.36 13.72
C ALA A 90 -8.48 9.87 12.96
N PHE A 91 -7.50 9.00 12.67
CA PHE A 91 -6.31 9.37 11.91
C PHE A 91 -6.67 9.78 10.48
N ALA A 92 -7.41 8.93 9.76
CA ALA A 92 -7.74 9.16 8.37
C ALA A 92 -8.54 10.46 8.18
N LEU A 93 -9.50 10.72 9.07
CA LEU A 93 -10.27 11.96 9.03
C LEU A 93 -9.42 13.19 9.38
N SER A 94 -8.60 13.12 10.43
CA SER A 94 -7.75 14.25 10.84
C SER A 94 -6.73 14.62 9.76
N PHE A 95 -6.10 13.61 9.15
CA PHE A 95 -5.19 13.82 8.01
C PHE A 95 -5.93 14.49 6.85
N ALA A 96 -7.09 13.96 6.47
CA ALA A 96 -7.88 14.48 5.35
C ALA A 96 -8.31 15.95 5.56
N LEU A 97 -8.79 16.30 6.75
CA LEU A 97 -9.16 17.68 7.10
C LEU A 97 -7.96 18.62 7.07
N SER A 98 -6.79 18.16 7.53
CA SER A 98 -5.56 18.97 7.52
C SER A 98 -5.03 19.28 6.11
N ARG A 99 -5.51 18.58 5.09
CA ARG A 99 -5.10 18.70 3.68
C ARG A 99 -6.23 19.18 2.76
N ALA A 100 -7.41 19.48 3.30
CA ALA A 100 -8.58 19.83 2.50
C ALA A 100 -8.35 21.06 1.60
N SER A 101 -7.50 22.00 2.01
CA SER A 101 -7.09 23.17 1.20
C SER A 101 -6.31 22.77 -0.07
N ASP A 102 -5.53 21.70 0.02
CA ASP A 102 -4.59 21.25 -1.00
C ASP A 102 -5.25 20.24 -1.95
N ALA A 103 -6.43 19.73 -1.58
CA ALA A 103 -7.17 18.76 -2.35
C ALA A 103 -7.62 19.34 -3.72
N PRO A 104 -7.72 18.52 -4.78
CA PRO A 104 -8.31 18.95 -6.03
C PRO A 104 -9.80 19.23 -5.84
N THR A 105 -10.34 20.20 -6.60
CA THR A 105 -11.77 20.49 -6.57
C THR A 105 -12.51 19.40 -7.34
N PHE A 106 -12.96 18.35 -6.65
CA PHE A 106 -13.86 17.37 -7.22
C PHE A 106 -15.31 17.80 -6.98
N ARG A 107 -16.09 17.97 -8.04
CA ARG A 107 -17.55 18.08 -7.97
C ARG A 107 -18.10 16.67 -7.76
N ASP A 108 -18.93 16.49 -6.74
CA ASP A 108 -19.93 15.41 -6.66
C ASP A 108 -19.48 13.97 -6.43
N VAL A 109 -18.36 13.74 -5.74
CA VAL A 109 -18.00 12.38 -5.36
C VAL A 109 -18.53 12.07 -3.97
N GLY A 110 -19.56 11.22 -3.89
CA GLY A 110 -20.04 10.68 -2.62
C GLY A 110 -18.90 10.02 -1.84
N LEU A 111 -18.75 10.37 -0.56
CA LEU A 111 -17.73 9.79 0.30
C LEU A 111 -18.19 8.41 0.76
N SER A 112 -17.83 7.37 0.01
CA SER A 112 -17.95 5.98 0.48
C SER A 112 -16.60 5.43 0.94
N PRO A 113 -16.55 4.56 1.97
CA PRO A 113 -15.32 3.90 2.40
C PRO A 113 -14.62 3.13 1.30
N ALA A 114 -15.39 2.47 0.43
CA ALA A 114 -14.85 1.73 -0.70
C ALA A 114 -14.15 2.65 -1.71
N GLN A 115 -14.74 3.81 -1.99
CA GLN A 115 -14.17 4.77 -2.92
C GLN A 115 -12.94 5.49 -2.35
N ALA A 116 -12.96 5.84 -1.06
CA ALA A 116 -11.79 6.39 -0.38
C ALA A 116 -10.63 5.39 -0.42
N LEU A 117 -10.89 4.12 -0.06
CA LEU A 117 -9.87 3.08 -0.13
C LEU A 117 -9.32 2.90 -1.55
N ALA A 118 -10.19 2.75 -2.55
CA ALA A 118 -9.76 2.55 -3.94
C ALA A 118 -8.95 3.73 -4.49
N THR A 119 -9.37 4.96 -4.18
CA THR A 119 -8.62 6.19 -4.57
C THR A 119 -7.26 6.23 -3.89
N GLY A 120 -7.20 5.86 -2.61
CA GLY A 120 -5.98 5.76 -1.83
C GLY A 120 -4.99 4.73 -2.37
N GLU A 121 -5.49 3.53 -2.69
CA GLU A 121 -4.67 2.46 -3.28
C GLU A 121 -4.14 2.86 -4.66
N ALA A 122 -4.94 3.54 -5.49
CA ALA A 122 -4.49 4.08 -6.77
C ALA A 122 -3.38 5.14 -6.60
N CYS A 123 -3.50 6.03 -5.60
CA CYS A 123 -2.45 6.99 -5.24
C CYS A 123 -1.16 6.31 -4.79
N LEU A 124 -1.27 5.30 -3.92
CA LEU A 124 -0.13 4.53 -3.43
C LEU A 124 0.56 3.77 -4.57
N ALA A 125 -0.21 3.10 -5.43
CA ALA A 125 0.31 2.41 -6.60
C ALA A 125 1.09 3.37 -7.52
N LYS A 126 0.52 4.54 -7.82
CA LYS A 126 1.19 5.57 -8.61
C LYS A 126 2.48 6.06 -7.95
N PHE A 127 2.44 6.34 -6.65
CA PHE A 127 3.62 6.78 -5.89
C PHE A 127 4.75 5.73 -5.93
N LEU A 128 4.42 4.46 -5.70
CA LEU A 128 5.37 3.36 -5.80
C LEU A 128 5.91 3.24 -7.21
N HIS A 129 5.06 3.36 -8.24
CA HIS A 129 5.52 3.33 -9.63
C HIS A 129 6.52 4.43 -9.96
N GLU A 130 6.29 5.66 -9.48
CA GLU A 130 7.17 6.80 -9.75
C GLU A 130 8.49 6.74 -8.96
N ARG A 131 8.47 6.24 -7.72
CA ARG A 131 9.65 6.18 -6.84
C ARG A 131 10.47 4.91 -6.99
N GLU A 132 9.78 3.79 -7.17
CA GLU A 132 10.35 2.45 -7.13
C GLU A 132 9.49 1.47 -7.97
N PRO A 133 9.60 1.50 -9.31
CA PRO A 133 8.74 0.72 -10.20
C PRO A 133 8.67 -0.78 -9.90
N SER A 134 9.75 -1.34 -9.36
CA SER A 134 9.86 -2.74 -8.90
C SER A 134 8.88 -3.08 -7.78
N ALA A 135 8.47 -2.11 -6.96
CA ALA A 135 7.51 -2.28 -5.88
C ALA A 135 6.06 -2.40 -6.38
N LEU A 136 5.75 -1.95 -7.60
CA LEU A 136 4.39 -1.97 -8.13
C LEU A 136 3.86 -3.40 -8.30
N ALA A 137 4.69 -4.32 -8.80
CA ALA A 137 4.29 -5.72 -8.98
C ALA A 137 3.98 -6.41 -7.64
N TRP A 138 4.69 -6.04 -6.59
CA TRP A 138 4.36 -6.45 -5.22
C TRP A 138 3.05 -5.81 -4.74
N PHE A 139 2.83 -4.53 -5.04
CA PHE A 139 1.61 -3.83 -4.66
C PHE A 139 0.37 -4.49 -5.27
N ASP A 140 0.41 -4.83 -6.56
CA ASP A 140 -0.70 -5.50 -7.26
C ASP A 140 -0.99 -6.90 -6.70
N LEU A 141 0.02 -7.59 -6.14
CA LEU A 141 -0.13 -8.88 -5.49
C LEU A 141 -0.79 -8.74 -4.09
N VAL A 142 -0.42 -7.68 -3.38
CA VAL A 142 -0.80 -7.45 -1.97
C VAL A 142 -2.15 -6.74 -1.85
N CYS A 143 -2.52 -5.90 -2.81
CA CYS A 143 -3.82 -5.24 -2.91
C CYS A 143 -4.69 -6.01 -3.91
N ALA A 144 -5.77 -6.64 -3.44
CA ALA A 144 -6.69 -7.39 -4.29
C ALA A 144 -7.19 -6.50 -5.45
N LYS A 145 -6.85 -6.89 -6.69
CA LYS A 145 -7.22 -6.28 -8.00
C LYS A 145 -8.27 -5.16 -7.89
N GLY A 146 -7.82 -3.94 -7.62
CA GLY A 146 -8.69 -2.77 -7.51
C GLY A 146 -7.98 -1.44 -7.77
N GLY A 147 -6.72 -1.30 -7.36
CA GLY A 147 -6.00 -0.02 -7.44
C GLY A 147 -5.48 0.38 -8.84
N SER A 148 -5.03 -0.57 -9.65
CA SER A 148 -4.31 -0.29 -10.91
C SER A 148 -5.20 0.25 -12.05
N ALA A 149 -6.50 -0.07 -12.05
CA ALA A 149 -7.42 0.32 -13.12
C ALA A 149 -7.81 1.82 -13.11
N LEU A 150 -7.46 2.57 -12.06
CA LEU A 150 -7.88 3.96 -11.85
C LEU A 150 -6.71 4.95 -11.78
N LEU A 151 -5.61 4.69 -12.49
CA LEU A 151 -4.45 5.59 -12.64
C LEU A 151 -4.77 6.86 -13.46
N THR A 152 -5.87 7.54 -13.16
CA THR A 152 -6.14 8.90 -13.60
C THR A 152 -5.12 9.83 -12.92
N PRO A 153 -4.55 10.82 -13.62
CA PRO A 153 -3.38 11.55 -13.13
C PRO A 153 -3.78 12.52 -12.00
N LEU A 154 -3.75 12.03 -10.76
CA LEU A 154 -3.63 12.89 -9.60
C LEU A 154 -2.20 13.47 -9.63
N ARG A 155 -2.05 14.67 -10.20
CA ARG A 155 -0.75 15.40 -10.23
C ARG A 155 -0.14 15.60 -8.84
N HIS A 156 -0.95 15.46 -7.78
CA HIS A 156 -0.57 15.74 -6.40
C HIS A 156 -0.55 14.47 -5.52
N GLY A 157 -0.84 13.29 -6.09
CA GLY A 157 -0.98 12.04 -5.32
C GLY A 157 0.29 11.66 -4.57
N ALA A 158 1.47 11.85 -5.18
CA ALA A 158 2.74 11.49 -4.57
C ALA A 158 3.07 12.28 -3.29
N GLN A 159 2.79 13.59 -3.27
CA GLN A 159 3.01 14.42 -2.08
C GLN A 159 2.06 14.07 -0.94
N VAL A 160 0.78 13.78 -1.27
CA VAL A 160 -0.21 13.36 -0.27
C VAL A 160 0.18 12.03 0.35
N VAL A 161 0.66 11.07 -0.45
CA VAL A 161 1.17 9.77 0.03
C VAL A 161 2.36 9.97 0.97
N GLU A 162 3.35 10.76 0.57
CA GLU A 162 4.57 10.98 1.35
C GLU A 162 4.28 11.69 2.69
N LEU A 163 3.36 12.66 2.70
CA LEU A 163 2.91 13.33 3.92
C LEU A 163 2.09 12.40 4.82
N ALA A 164 1.16 11.63 4.26
CA ALA A 164 0.37 10.65 5.02
C ALA A 164 1.28 9.62 5.70
N TRP A 165 2.28 9.14 4.97
CA TRP A 165 3.28 8.22 5.45
C TRP A 165 4.07 8.77 6.63
N ARG A 166 4.64 9.98 6.48
CA ARG A 166 5.41 10.64 7.54
C ARG A 166 4.54 10.91 8.78
N SER A 167 3.35 11.48 8.59
CA SER A 167 2.42 11.75 9.69
C SER A 167 1.99 10.49 10.43
N TRP A 168 1.82 9.37 9.73
CA TRP A 168 1.55 8.08 10.35
C TRP A 168 2.76 7.59 11.17
N ARG A 169 3.96 7.62 10.58
CA ARG A 169 5.21 7.18 11.24
C ARG A 169 5.49 8.01 12.50
N ASP A 170 5.29 9.32 12.44
CA ASP A 170 5.47 10.22 13.58
C ASP A 170 4.51 9.89 14.75
N GLN A 171 3.31 9.39 14.46
CA GLN A 171 2.32 9.01 15.48
C GLN A 171 2.57 7.63 16.10
N GLN A 172 3.16 6.69 15.35
CA GLN A 172 3.48 5.35 15.86
C GLN A 172 4.82 5.31 16.61
N GLY A 173 5.66 6.35 16.47
CA GLY A 173 7.07 6.28 16.84
C GLY A 173 7.88 5.46 15.83
N PRO A 174 9.20 5.34 15.99
CA PRO A 174 10.00 4.49 15.11
C PRO A 174 9.49 3.05 15.21
N ALA A 175 8.85 2.57 14.14
CA ALA A 175 8.57 1.16 13.99
C ALA A 175 9.93 0.45 14.02
N SER A 176 10.16 -0.38 15.03
CA SER A 176 11.27 -1.32 14.98
C SER A 176 10.95 -2.31 13.87
N ILE A 177 11.37 -1.98 12.64
CA ILE A 177 11.54 -2.98 11.60
C ILE A 177 12.42 -4.04 12.26
N PRO A 178 11.96 -5.30 12.40
CA PRO A 178 12.85 -6.35 12.86
C PRO A 178 13.97 -6.39 11.83
N ALA A 179 15.15 -5.89 12.23
CA ALA A 179 16.29 -5.75 11.36
C ALA A 179 16.46 -7.07 10.61
N ALA A 180 16.12 -7.06 9.32
CA ALA A 180 16.29 -8.21 8.46
C ALA A 180 17.81 -8.41 8.37
N SER A 181 18.35 -9.22 9.27
CA SER A 181 19.74 -9.63 9.36
C SER A 181 20.73 -8.65 8.73
N ALA A 182 21.10 -7.61 9.47
CA ALA A 182 22.42 -7.03 9.32
C ALA A 182 23.44 -8.13 9.71
N ARG A 183 23.78 -9.00 8.75
CA ARG A 183 24.92 -9.91 8.84
C ARG A 183 26.00 -9.38 7.90
N ALA A 184 26.97 -8.70 8.51
CA ALA A 184 28.36 -8.75 8.07
C ALA A 184 28.93 -10.15 8.36
#